data_AF-W7SWE6-F1
#
_entry.id   AF-W7SWE6-F1
#
_cell.length_a   1.000
_cell.length_b   1.000
_cell.length_c   1.000
_cell.angle_alpha   90.00
_cell.angle_beta   90.00
_cell.angle_gamma   90.00
#
_symmetry.space_group_name_H-M   'P 1'
#
loop_
_entity.id
_entity.type
_entity.pdbx_description
1 polymer ?
#
loop_
_entity_poly.entity_id
_entity_poly.type
_entity_poly.pdbx_seq_one_letter_code
_entity_poly.pdbx_strand_id
1 'polypeptide(L)'
;MVVSQAPSQRPLIREPESVGIDALPLLYSYPPLHGWTLHSLMFPAVVRCAACEHLGNSVLVASNATSGEVVCAACYGVSTAAGPVPTVAAVLGAEPARQAMDPV
;
A
#
# COMPACT_ATOMS: atom_id res chain seq x y z
N MET A 1 -55.72 -1.44 -3.50
CA MET A 1 -54.76 -1.45 -2.38
C MET A 1 -53.37 -1.63 -2.97
N VAL A 2 -52.51 -0.62 -2.90
CA VAL A 2 -51.12 -0.70 -3.36
C VAL A 2 -50.24 -0.82 -2.12
N VAL A 3 -49.50 -1.93 -2.01
CA VAL A 3 -48.55 -2.16 -0.92
C VAL A 3 -47.21 -1.58 -1.34
N SER A 4 -46.89 -0.38 -0.86
CA SER A 4 -45.57 0.23 -1.04
C SER A 4 -44.58 -0.45 -0.08
N GLN A 5 -43.70 -1.30 -0.60
CA GLN A 5 -42.59 -1.86 0.15
C GLN A 5 -41.49 -0.79 0.30
N ALA A 6 -41.16 -0.45 1.55
CA ALA A 6 -40.06 0.44 1.87
C ALA A 6 -38.72 -0.24 1.53
N PRO A 7 -37.75 0.47 0.92
CA PRO A 7 -36.44 -0.10 0.64
C PRO A 7 -35.67 -0.35 1.94
N SER A 8 -35.40 -1.62 2.19
CA SER A 8 -34.52 -2.12 3.24
C SER A 8 -33.11 -1.55 3.05
N GLN A 9 -32.75 -0.54 3.86
CA GLN A 9 -31.40 0.00 3.89
C GLN A 9 -30.50 -1.02 4.58
N ARG A 10 -29.89 -1.91 3.77
CA ARG A 10 -28.71 -2.67 4.19
C ARG A 10 -27.65 -1.66 4.66
N PRO A 11 -27.01 -1.86 5.83
CA PRO A 11 -25.88 -1.03 6.21
C PRO A 11 -24.82 -1.17 5.13
N LEU A 12 -24.50 -0.06 4.46
CA LEU A 12 -23.31 0.03 3.64
C LEU A 12 -22.15 -0.17 4.61
N ILE A 13 -21.60 -1.39 4.62
CA ILE A 13 -20.26 -1.64 5.14
C ILE A 13 -19.39 -0.69 4.34
N ARG A 14 -19.01 0.45 4.93
CA ARG A 14 -18.00 1.35 4.36
C ARG A 14 -16.81 0.44 4.08
N GLU A 15 -16.47 0.30 2.80
CA GLU A 15 -15.17 -0.21 2.42
C GLU A 15 -14.14 0.56 3.25
N PRO A 16 -13.15 -0.12 3.87
CA PRO A 16 -12.12 0.60 4.59
C PRO A 16 -11.38 1.44 3.55
N GLU A 17 -11.77 2.71 3.43
CA GLU A 17 -10.92 3.79 2.94
C GLU A 17 -9.56 3.51 3.54
N SER A 18 -8.55 3.38 2.68
CA SER A 18 -7.18 3.08 3.07
C SER A 18 -6.84 3.95 4.27
N VAL A 19 -6.82 3.34 5.46
CA VAL A 19 -6.62 4.07 6.72
C VAL A 19 -5.18 4.55 6.65
N GLY A 20 -5.01 5.81 6.25
CA GLY A 20 -3.72 6.47 6.25
C GLY A 20 -3.12 6.38 7.65
N ILE A 21 -1.80 6.35 7.75
CA ILE A 21 -1.11 6.21 9.04
C ILE A 21 -1.51 7.30 10.04
N ASP A 22 -1.91 8.48 9.54
CA ASP A 22 -2.41 9.60 10.34
C ASP A 22 -3.69 9.27 11.13
N ALA A 23 -4.44 8.24 10.73
CA ALA A 23 -5.64 7.77 11.42
C ALA A 23 -5.37 6.60 12.38
N LEU A 24 -4.14 6.07 12.42
CA LEU A 24 -3.79 4.99 13.33
C LEU A 24 -3.38 5.56 14.70
N PRO A 25 -3.84 4.95 15.82
CA PRO A 25 -3.46 5.41 17.15
C PRO A 25 -2.01 5.04 17.43
N LEU A 26 -1.07 5.89 17.03
CA LEU A 26 0.36 5.64 17.19
C LEU A 26 0.77 5.76 18.66
N LEU A 27 1.48 4.75 19.17
CA LEU A 27 2.14 4.77 20.47
C LEU A 27 3.57 5.32 20.34
N TYR A 28 4.29 4.88 19.30
CA TYR A 28 5.69 5.24 19.08
C TYR A 28 6.08 5.07 17.61
N SER A 29 6.99 5.92 17.13
CA SER A 29 7.57 5.84 15.78
C SER A 29 9.08 5.68 15.91
N TYR A 30 9.62 4.62 15.30
CA TYR A 30 11.06 4.35 15.28
C TYR A 30 11.77 5.25 14.25
N PRO A 31 13.09 5.46 14.37
CA PRO A 31 13.85 6.18 13.36
C PRO A 31 13.66 5.56 11.96
N PRO A 32 13.52 6.38 10.90
CA PRO A 32 13.28 5.87 9.56
C PRO A 32 14.50 5.11 9.02
N LEU A 33 14.24 4.05 8.26
CA LEU A 33 15.25 3.22 7.60
C LEU A 33 14.85 3.01 6.14
N HIS A 34 15.71 3.40 5.20
CA HIS A 34 15.47 3.30 3.75
C HIS A 34 14.12 3.91 3.28
N GLY A 35 13.71 5.03 3.87
CA GLY A 35 12.44 5.70 3.53
C GLY A 35 11.20 5.09 4.20
N TRP A 36 11.38 4.04 5.01
CA TRP A 36 10.32 3.41 5.77
C TRP A 36 10.41 3.78 7.25
N THR A 37 9.26 4.08 7.87
CA THR A 37 9.17 4.33 9.31
C THR A 37 8.32 3.24 9.94
N LEU A 38 8.89 2.50 10.90
CA LEU A 38 8.12 1.53 11.68
C LEU A 38 7.37 2.28 12.80
N HIS A 39 6.11 1.93 12.98
CA HIS A 39 5.23 2.50 14.00
C HIS A 39 4.66 1.40 14.88
N SER A 40 4.72 1.60 16.19
CA SER A 40 3.96 0.84 17.17
C SER A 40 2.62 1.51 17.39
N LEU A 41 1.55 0.72 17.37
CA LEU A 41 0.19 1.18 17.61
C LEU A 41 -0.18 0.97 19.08
N MET A 42 -1.03 1.86 19.62
CA MET A 42 -1.56 1.77 20.97
C MET A 42 -2.56 0.61 21.12
N PHE A 43 -3.31 0.33 20.07
CA PHE A 43 -4.24 -0.80 19.98
C PHE A 43 -4.04 -1.54 18.65
N PRO A 44 -4.35 -2.85 18.57
CA PRO A 44 -4.36 -3.55 17.30
C PRO A 44 -5.30 -2.87 16.30
N ALA A 45 -4.81 -2.56 15.11
CA ALA A 45 -5.61 -2.03 14.02
C ALA A 45 -5.67 -3.06 12.88
N VAL A 46 -6.79 -3.10 12.15
CA VAL A 46 -6.90 -3.87 10.92
C VAL A 46 -6.21 -3.11 9.80
N VAL A 47 -5.19 -3.70 9.21
CA VAL A 47 -4.37 -3.07 8.18
C VAL A 47 -4.21 -4.02 7.00
N ARG A 48 -4.33 -3.50 5.78
CA ARG A 48 -4.03 -4.23 4.55
C ARG A 48 -2.58 -3.95 4.17
N CYS A 49 -1.74 -4.98 4.19
CA CYS A 49 -0.34 -4.83 3.78
C CYS A 49 -0.26 -4.62 2.26
N ALA A 50 0.41 -3.56 1.81
CA ALA A 50 0.63 -3.31 0.38
C ALA A 50 1.52 -4.37 -0.30
N ALA A 51 2.41 -5.02 0.46
CA ALA A 51 3.37 -5.99 -0.10
C ALA A 51 2.82 -7.42 -0.24
N CYS A 52 2.09 -7.91 0.76
CA CYS A 52 1.55 -9.28 0.76
C CYS A 52 0.03 -9.35 0.64
N GLU A 53 -0.64 -8.20 0.51
CA GLU A 53 -2.10 -8.05 0.41
C GLU A 53 -2.92 -8.64 1.56
N HIS A 54 -2.26 -9.13 2.61
CA HIS A 54 -2.91 -9.70 3.77
C HIS A 54 -3.59 -8.60 4.59
N LEU A 55 -4.88 -8.81 4.88
CA LEU A 55 -5.68 -7.96 5.76
C LEU A 55 -5.74 -8.63 7.14
N GLY A 56 -5.23 -7.96 8.17
CA GLY A 56 -5.21 -8.52 9.52
C GLY A 56 -4.97 -7.48 10.60
N ASN A 57 -5.14 -7.91 11.85
CA ASN A 57 -4.83 -7.09 13.02
C ASN A 57 -3.32 -7.00 13.21
N SER A 58 -2.80 -5.79 13.36
CA SER A 58 -1.40 -5.57 13.71
C SER A 58 -1.26 -4.49 14.78
N VAL A 59 -0.25 -4.65 15.64
CA VAL A 59 0.24 -3.62 16.56
C VAL A 59 1.49 -2.92 16.04
N LEU A 60 2.04 -3.39 14.92
CA LEU A 60 3.24 -2.86 14.28
C LEU A 60 3.02 -2.74 12.77
N VAL A 61 3.22 -1.55 12.24
CA VAL A 61 3.11 -1.26 10.80
C VAL A 61 4.28 -0.40 10.38
N ALA A 62 4.72 -0.56 9.14
CA ALA A 62 5.68 0.37 8.56
C ALA A 62 5.01 1.20 7.47
N SER A 63 5.36 2.47 7.42
CA SER A 63 4.90 3.42 6.43
C SER A 63 6.03 3.90 5.56
N ASN A 64 5.72 4.25 4.31
CA ASN A 64 6.61 5.04 3.47
C ASN A 64 6.00 6.43 3.27
N ALA A 65 6.68 7.47 3.74
CA ALA A 65 6.17 8.85 3.66
C ALA A 65 6.09 9.38 2.22
N THR A 66 6.83 8.79 1.28
CA THR A 66 6.83 9.20 -0.14
C THR A 66 5.72 8.52 -0.93
N SER A 67 5.50 7.21 -0.74
CA SER A 67 4.45 6.47 -1.47
C SER A 67 3.10 6.44 -0.72
N GLY A 68 3.07 6.73 0.58
CA GLY A 68 1.89 6.58 1.43
C GLY A 68 1.54 5.12 1.73
N GLU A 69 2.37 4.17 1.31
CA GLU A 69 2.11 2.75 1.49
C GLU A 69 2.32 2.30 2.93
N VAL A 70 1.51 1.31 3.34
CA VAL A 70 1.60 0.67 4.64
C VAL A 70 1.88 -0.82 4.46
N VAL A 71 2.88 -1.33 5.19
CA VAL A 71 3.23 -2.76 5.19
C VAL A 71 3.22 -3.33 6.60
N CYS A 72 2.94 -4.62 6.71
CA CYS A 72 3.01 -5.32 7.99
C CYS A 72 4.47 -5.46 8.46
N ALA A 73 4.67 -5.66 9.77
CA ALA A 73 6.00 -5.81 10.37
C ALA A 73 6.83 -6.94 9.73
N ALA A 74 6.19 -8.04 9.32
CA ALA A 74 6.87 -9.14 8.63
C ALA A 74 7.44 -8.71 7.28
N CYS A 75 6.65 -8.00 6.47
CA CYS A 75 7.11 -7.47 5.19
C CYS A 75 8.13 -6.34 5.36
N TYR A 76 8.00 -5.50 6.39
CA TYR A 76 8.99 -4.46 6.71
C TYR A 76 10.41 -5.03 6.89
N GLY A 77 10.56 -6.17 7.58
CA GLY A 77 11.85 -6.85 7.73
C GLY A 77 12.46 -7.27 6.39
N VAL A 78 11.64 -7.63 5.41
CA VAL A 78 12.07 -7.98 4.04
C VAL A 78 12.35 -6.73 3.20
N SER A 79 11.47 -5.73 3.27
CA SER A 79 11.59 -4.46 2.53
C SER A 79 12.83 -3.66 2.93
N THR A 80 13.24 -3.72 4.19
CA THR A 80 14.47 -3.06 4.67
C THR A 80 15.74 -3.87 4.37
N ALA A 81 15.63 -5.21 4.29
CA ALA A 81 16.74 -6.06 3.87
C ALA A 81 17.05 -5.96 2.37
N ALA A 82 16.06 -5.58 1.55
CA ALA A 82 16.20 -5.52 0.09
C ALA A 82 16.99 -4.30 -0.44
N GLY A 83 17.21 -3.26 0.37
CA GLY A 83 17.75 -1.99 -0.13
C GLY A 83 16.85 -1.38 -1.24
N PRO A 84 17.16 -0.19 -1.75
CA PRO A 84 16.40 0.38 -2.88
C PRO A 84 16.63 -0.48 -4.12
N VAL A 85 15.67 -1.33 -4.47
CA VAL A 85 15.61 -1.97 -5.79
C VAL A 85 15.22 -0.85 -6.77
N PRO A 86 16.06 -0.50 -7.75
CA PRO A 86 15.66 0.49 -8.75
C PRO A 86 14.45 -0.07 -9.49
N THR A 87 13.31 0.61 -9.38
CA THR A 87 12.11 0.37 -10.18
C THR A 87 12.45 0.62 -11.66
N VAL A 88 12.97 -0.41 -12.34
CA VAL A 88 13.03 -0.44 -13.80
C VAL A 88 11.66 -0.89 -14.31
N ALA A 89 10.70 0.02 -14.25
CA ALA A 89 9.39 -0.17 -14.88
C ALA A 89 8.89 1.16 -15.48
N ALA A 90 9.77 1.85 -16.20
CA ALA A 90 9.39 2.94 -17.08
C ALA A 90 10.40 3.05 -18.23
N VAL A 91 10.35 2.10 -19.17
CA VAL A 91 10.64 2.46 -20.56
C VAL A 91 9.55 1.84 -21.42
N LEU A 92 8.60 2.70 -21.74
CA LEU A 92 7.57 2.54 -22.75
C LEU A 92 8.17 1.98 -24.04
N GLY A 93 7.37 1.17 -24.74
CA GLY A 93 7.67 0.76 -26.10
C GLY A 93 7.99 1.97 -26.97
N ALA A 94 9.21 2.00 -27.48
CA ALA A 94 9.57 2.76 -28.66
C ALA A 94 9.86 1.74 -29.77
N GLU A 95 8.95 1.72 -30.72
CA GLU A 95 9.02 1.03 -32.00
C GLU A 95 10.40 1.23 -32.67
N PRO A 96 11.13 0.18 -33.13
CA PRO A 96 12.30 0.40 -33.95
C PRO A 96 11.87 0.75 -35.38
N ALA A 97 11.90 2.04 -35.71
CA ALA A 97 11.92 2.51 -37.08
C ALA A 97 13.10 1.85 -37.81
N ARG A 98 12.79 0.93 -38.74
CA ARG A 98 13.76 0.34 -39.66
C ARG A 98 14.25 1.43 -40.61
N GLN A 99 15.46 1.92 -40.38
CA GLN A 99 16.15 2.80 -41.31
C GLN A 99 17.14 1.99 -42.15
N ALA A 100 17.04 2.21 -43.45
CA ALA A 100 17.76 1.54 -44.53
C ALA A 100 19.28 1.70 -44.43
N MET A 101 20.01 0.67 -44.88
CA MET A 101 21.36 0.87 -45.40
C MET A 101 21.59 -0.04 -46.62
N ASP A 102 21.87 0.64 -47.72
CA ASP A 102 22.25 0.20 -49.06
C ASP A 102 23.68 -0.38 -49.07
N PRO A 103 23.95 -1.46 -49.83
CA PRO A 103 25.32 -1.80 -50.16
C PRO A 103 25.64 -1.55 -51.65
N VAL A 104 26.77 -0.85 -51.82
CA VAL A 104 27.61 -0.67 -53.03
C VAL A 104 27.93 -1.98 -53.73
#